data_AF-A0A3P3ZLB3-F1
#
_entry.id   AF-A0A3P3ZLB3-F1
#
_cell.length_a   1.000
_cell.length_b   1.000
_cell.length_c   1.000
_cell.angle_alpha   90.00
_cell.angle_beta   90.00
_cell.angle_gamma   90.00
#
_symmetry.space_group_name_H-M   'P 1'
#
loop_
_entity.id
_entity.type
_entity.pdbx_description
1 polymer ?
#
loop_
_entity_poly.entity_id
_entity_poly.type
_entity_poly.pdbx_seq_one_letter_code
_entity_poly.pdbx_strand_id
1 'polypeptide(L)'
;MVDKLMVMAALIVLVDLQRAPSVLALIIIGREITISALREWMAHLGKSANVAVSTLGKVKTAAQMVAIPFLLYDHPLFGFIPCHWIGSFALWVASALTLISMAYYLQMAIKAGAATRT
;
A
#
# COMPACT_ATOMS: atom_id res chain seq x y z
N MET A 1 -13.84 -5.17 1.24
CA MET A 1 -13.69 -4.61 -0.12
C MET A 1 -12.84 -5.59 -0.91
N VAL A 2 -13.43 -6.23 -1.92
CA VAL A 2 -12.87 -7.39 -2.66
C VAL A 2 -11.53 -7.05 -3.31
N ASP A 3 -11.33 -5.78 -3.72
CA ASP A 3 -10.13 -5.30 -4.39
C ASP A 3 -8.85 -5.46 -3.58
N LYS A 4 -8.92 -5.29 -2.25
CA LYS A 4 -7.73 -5.36 -1.39
C LYS A 4 -7.21 -6.77 -1.22
N LEU A 5 -8.11 -7.75 -1.11
CA LEU A 5 -7.74 -9.17 -0.97
C LEU A 5 -7.07 -9.66 -2.26
N MET A 6 -7.59 -9.25 -3.42
CA MET A 6 -6.97 -9.54 -4.72
C MET A 6 -5.54 -9.00 -4.80
N VAL A 7 -5.31 -7.76 -4.35
CA VAL A 7 -3.97 -7.14 -4.32
C VAL A 7 -3.01 -7.92 -3.40
N MET A 8 -3.47 -8.32 -2.21
CA MET A 8 -2.66 -9.11 -1.28
C MET A 8 -2.31 -10.49 -1.85
N ALA A 9 -3.29 -11.17 -2.46
CA ALA A 9 -3.08 -12.46 -3.10
C ALA A 9 -2.08 -12.36 -4.27
N ALA A 10 -2.21 -11.33 -5.11
CA ALA A 10 -1.28 -11.10 -6.21
C ALA A 10 0.15 -10.84 -5.72
N LEU A 11 0.34 -10.08 -4.63
CA LEU A 11 1.66 -9.86 -4.04
C LEU A 11 2.27 -11.15 -3.48
N ILE A 12 1.46 -12.02 -2.86
CA ILE A 12 1.93 -13.33 -2.37
C ILE A 12 2.41 -14.18 -3.55
N VAL A 13 1.64 -14.24 -4.65
CA VAL A 13 2.04 -14.96 -5.87
C VAL A 13 3.33 -14.37 -6.48
N LEU A 14 3.47 -13.04 -6.51
CA LEU A 14 4.69 -12.41 -7.05
C LEU A 14 5.94 -12.71 -6.21
N VAL A 15 5.79 -12.87 -4.89
CA VAL A 15 6.88 -13.31 -4.00
C VAL A 15 7.24 -14.77 -4.29
N ASP A 16 6.24 -15.64 -4.47
CA ASP A 16 6.44 -17.05 -4.82
C ASP A 16 7.20 -17.20 -6.15
N LEU A 17 6.86 -16.38 -7.14
CA LEU A 17 7.54 -16.29 -8.44
C LEU A 17 8.95 -15.65 -8.38
N GLN A 18 9.44 -15.22 -7.21
CA GLN A 18 10.70 -14.48 -7.04
C GLN A 18 10.75 -13.14 -7.82
N ARG A 19 9.58 -12.53 -8.09
CA ARG A 19 9.45 -11.28 -8.86
C ARG A 19 9.19 -10.06 -7.98
N ALA A 20 8.86 -10.28 -6.71
CA ALA A 20 8.71 -9.22 -5.72
C ALA A 20 9.51 -9.59 -4.46
N PRO A 21 10.28 -8.67 -3.87
CA PRO A 21 10.92 -8.90 -2.59
C PRO A 21 9.87 -9.13 -1.49
N SER A 22 10.02 -10.20 -0.72
CA SER A 22 9.11 -10.57 0.37
C SER A 22 8.90 -9.44 1.39
N VAL A 23 9.95 -8.66 1.68
CA VAL A 23 9.90 -7.52 2.59
C VAL A 23 8.94 -6.42 2.09
N LEU A 24 8.95 -6.12 0.79
CA LEU A 24 8.09 -5.08 0.21
C LEU A 24 6.62 -5.52 0.20
N ALA A 25 6.37 -6.78 -0.17
CA ALA A 25 5.04 -7.37 -0.10
C ALA A 25 4.49 -7.35 1.32
N LEU A 26 5.30 -7.72 2.31
CA LEU A 26 4.92 -7.72 3.72
C LEU A 26 4.54 -6.31 4.22
N ILE A 27 5.34 -5.29 3.87
CA ILE A 27 5.06 -3.88 4.22
C ILE A 27 3.69 -3.45 3.67
N ILE A 28 3.42 -3.76 2.40
CA ILE A 28 2.16 -3.40 1.74
C ILE A 28 0.97 -4.10 2.40
N ILE A 29 1.05 -5.42 2.57
CA ILE A 29 -0.02 -6.25 3.14
C ILE A 29 -0.30 -5.82 4.58
N GLY A 30 0.74 -5.75 5.42
CA GLY A 30 0.62 -5.35 6.83
C GLY A 30 -0.04 -3.99 6.97
N ARG A 31 0.37 -3.01 6.17
CA ARG A 31 -0.23 -1.66 6.19
C ARG A 31 -1.70 -1.67 5.80
N GLU A 32 -2.13 -2.47 4.83
CA GLU A 32 -3.54 -2.53 4.44
C GLU A 32 -4.43 -3.00 5.59
N ILE A 33 -3.95 -3.95 6.40
CA ILE A 33 -4.65 -4.43 7.59
C ILE A 33 -4.63 -3.36 8.69
N THR A 34 -3.44 -2.86 9.06
CA THR A 34 -3.28 -1.89 10.16
C THR A 34 -4.10 -0.62 9.93
N ILE A 35 -4.07 -0.06 8.72
CA ILE A 35 -4.77 1.21 8.44
C ILE A 35 -6.29 1.00 8.36
N SER A 36 -6.74 -0.18 7.93
CA SER A 36 -8.16 -0.51 7.95
C SER A 36 -8.69 -0.55 9.38
N ALA A 37 -7.98 -1.24 10.29
CA ALA A 37 -8.32 -1.30 11.72
C ALA A 37 -8.23 0.07 12.41
N LEU A 38 -7.17 0.84 12.13
CA LEU A 38 -6.97 2.16 12.71
C LEU A 38 -8.07 3.14 12.30
N ARG A 39 -8.47 3.10 11.02
CA ARG A 39 -9.53 3.96 10.50
C ARG A 39 -10.88 3.60 11.10
N GLU A 40 -11.16 2.31 11.27
CA GLU A 40 -12.36 1.84 11.95
C GLU A 40 -12.40 2.35 13.39
N TRP A 41 -11.30 2.21 14.14
CA TRP A 41 -11.20 2.73 15.51
C TRP A 41 -11.36 4.26 15.58
N MET A 42 -10.72 5.02 14.70
CA MET A 42 -10.86 6.49 14.66
C MET A 42 -12.28 6.95 14.30
N ALA A 43 -12.99 6.19 13.45
CA ALA A 43 -14.38 6.46 13.13
C ALA A 43 -15.29 6.32 14.36
N HIS A 44 -15.02 5.34 15.23
CA HIS A 44 -15.73 5.20 16.51
C HIS A 44 -15.50 6.40 17.45
N LEU A 45 -14.34 7.07 17.37
CA LEU A 45 -14.02 8.26 18.16
C LEU A 45 -14.55 9.58 17.54
N GLY A 46 -15.28 9.53 16.43
CA GLY A 46 -15.78 10.72 15.73
C GLY A 46 -14.68 11.60 15.09
N LYS A 47 -13.42 11.14 15.08
CA LYS A 47 -12.29 11.89 14.50
C LYS A 47 -11.99 11.41 13.09
N SER A 48 -12.70 11.98 12.12
CA SER A 48 -12.44 11.76 10.71
C SER A 48 -11.26 12.62 10.24
N ALA A 49 -10.08 12.02 10.17
CA ALA A 49 -8.89 12.63 9.59
C ALA A 49 -9.07 12.84 8.08
N ASN A 50 -9.15 14.09 7.59
CA ASN A 50 -9.27 14.29 6.14
C ASN A 50 -8.60 15.56 5.62
N VAL A 51 -7.77 15.37 4.58
CA VAL A 51 -7.85 15.92 3.22
C VAL A 51 -6.49 15.70 2.53
N ALA A 52 -5.37 16.00 3.19
CA ALA A 52 -4.01 15.85 2.62
C ALA A 52 -3.56 14.39 2.41
N VAL A 53 -4.08 13.46 3.22
CA VAL A 53 -3.78 12.02 3.14
C VAL A 53 -4.32 11.37 1.88
N SER A 54 -5.41 11.92 1.33
CA SER A 54 -6.11 11.30 0.21
C SER A 54 -5.23 11.22 -1.04
N THR A 55 -4.37 12.22 -1.26
CA THR A 55 -3.50 12.28 -2.44
C THR A 55 -2.37 11.24 -2.37
N LEU A 56 -1.71 11.09 -1.22
CA LEU A 56 -0.71 10.05 -0.99
C LEU A 56 -1.30 8.65 -1.18
N GLY A 57 -2.54 8.44 -0.71
CA GLY A 57 -3.28 7.21 -0.91
C GLY A 57 -3.51 6.88 -2.38
N LYS A 58 -3.93 7.87 -3.18
CA LYS A 58 -4.18 7.73 -4.63
C LYS A 58 -2.91 7.37 -5.40
N VAL A 59 -1.81 8.06 -5.15
CA VAL A 59 -0.52 7.80 -5.83
C VAL A 59 0.01 6.41 -5.48
N LYS A 60 -0.09 6.00 -4.21
CA LYS A 60 0.26 4.64 -3.79
C LYS A 60 -0.54 3.59 -4.55
N THR A 61 -1.87 3.76 -4.63
CA THR A 61 -2.72 2.81 -5.35
C THR A 61 -2.42 2.77 -6.85
N ALA A 62 -2.13 3.92 -7.48
CA ALA A 62 -1.71 3.96 -8.88
C ALA A 62 -0.40 3.19 -9.09
N ALA A 63 0.59 3.39 -8.20
CA ALA A 63 1.85 2.66 -8.25
C ALA A 63 1.65 1.15 -8.09
N GLN A 64 0.76 0.70 -7.20
CA GLN A 64 0.46 -0.74 -7.01
C GLN A 64 -0.27 -1.34 -8.22
N MET A 65 -1.25 -0.62 -8.77
CA MET A 65 -2.01 -1.06 -9.95
C MET A 65 -1.12 -1.13 -11.20
N VAL A 66 -0.01 -0.39 -11.25
CA VAL A 66 1.02 -0.53 -12.30
C VAL A 66 2.01 -1.65 -11.97
N ALA A 67 2.46 -1.75 -10.72
CA ALA A 67 3.47 -2.73 -10.31
C ALA A 67 3.01 -4.18 -10.53
N ILE A 68 1.78 -4.50 -10.09
CA ILE A 68 1.29 -5.89 -10.07
C ILE A 68 1.17 -6.48 -11.48
N PRO A 69 0.49 -5.86 -12.46
CA PRO A 69 0.38 -6.43 -13.80
C PRO A 69 1.73 -6.53 -14.52
N PHE A 70 2.62 -5.54 -14.32
CA PHE A 70 3.94 -5.52 -14.95
C PHE A 70 4.84 -6.65 -14.43
N LEU A 71 4.84 -6.88 -13.11
CA LEU A 71 5.56 -8.01 -12.50
C LEU A 71 4.90 -9.36 -12.78
N LEU A 72 3.58 -9.39 -12.98
CA LEU A 72 2.88 -10.64 -13.31
C LEU A 72 3.18 -11.06 -14.76
N TYR A 73 3.25 -10.10 -15.68
CA TYR A 73 3.60 -10.35 -17.08
C TYR A 73 5.09 -10.74 -17.23
N ASP A 74 6.00 -9.99 -16.60
CA ASP A 74 7.46 -10.26 -16.52
C ASP A 74 8.20 -10.44 -17.85
N HIS A 75 7.54 -10.21 -18.98
CA HIS A 75 8.11 -10.31 -20.32
C HIS A 75 8.24 -8.92 -20.95
N PRO A 76 9.15 -8.68 -21.93
CA PRO A 76 9.24 -7.39 -22.60
C PRO A 76 7.93 -7.02 -23.32
N LEU A 77 7.29 -5.91 -22.91
CA LEU A 77 6.14 -5.36 -23.61
C LEU A 77 6.62 -4.74 -24.93
N PHE A 78 5.97 -5.10 -26.04
CA PHE A 78 6.33 -4.64 -27.39
C PHE A 78 7.78 -4.92 -27.83
N GLY A 79 8.51 -5.80 -27.13
CA GLY A 79 9.89 -6.17 -27.47
C GLY A 79 10.97 -5.20 -26.98
N PHE A 80 10.61 -4.08 -26.34
CA PHE A 80 11.57 -3.07 -25.85
C PHE A 80 11.28 -2.53 -24.44
N ILE A 81 10.09 -2.75 -23.88
CA ILE A 81 9.74 -2.25 -22.54
C ILE A 81 10.12 -3.30 -21.49
N PRO A 82 11.11 -3.05 -20.60
CA PRO A 82 11.48 -3.98 -19.56
C PRO A 82 10.46 -3.96 -18.42
N CYS A 83 9.42 -4.80 -18.54
CA CYS A 83 8.30 -4.83 -17.59
C CYS A 83 8.72 -5.13 -16.16
N HIS A 84 9.68 -6.03 -15.99
CA HIS A 84 10.24 -6.39 -14.69
C HIS A 84 10.81 -5.16 -13.96
N TRP A 85 11.56 -4.32 -14.66
CA TRP A 85 12.19 -3.12 -14.09
C TRP A 85 11.16 -2.06 -13.71
N ILE A 86 10.19 -1.80 -14.58
CA ILE A 86 9.12 -0.82 -14.31
C ILE A 86 8.27 -1.29 -13.13
N GLY A 87 7.89 -2.57 -13.13
CA GLY A 87 7.09 -3.18 -12.07
C GLY A 87 7.81 -3.14 -10.72
N SER A 88 9.10 -3.49 -10.72
CA SER A 88 9.95 -3.43 -9.51
C SER A 88 10.10 -2.01 -8.99
N PHE A 89 10.37 -1.04 -9.86
CA PHE A 89 10.49 0.36 -9.47
C PHE A 89 9.15 0.88 -8.89
N ALA A 90 8.04 0.58 -9.56
CA ALA A 90 6.70 0.95 -9.08
C ALA A 90 6.38 0.31 -7.72
N LEU A 91 6.81 -0.94 -7.48
CA LEU A 91 6.63 -1.63 -6.20
C LEU A 91 7.45 -0.98 -5.08
N TRP A 92 8.68 -0.57 -5.35
CA TRP A 92 9.52 0.19 -4.43
C TRP A 92 8.89 1.53 -4.07
N VAL A 93 8.45 2.30 -5.07
CA VAL A 93 7.75 3.58 -4.86
C VAL A 93 6.47 3.37 -4.06
N ALA A 94 5.66 2.37 -4.40
CA ALA A 94 4.46 2.02 -3.65
C ALA A 94 4.76 1.70 -2.18
N SER A 95 5.83 0.95 -1.91
CA SER A 95 6.24 0.57 -0.56
C SER A 95 6.72 1.77 0.26
N ALA A 96 7.51 2.67 -0.34
CA ALA A 96 7.94 3.91 0.31
C ALA A 96 6.74 4.81 0.66
N LEU A 97 5.83 5.02 -0.28
CA LEU A 97 4.60 5.79 -0.06
C LEU A 97 3.71 5.13 1.01
N THR A 98 3.71 3.79 1.07
CA THR A 98 3.01 3.02 2.09
C THR A 98 3.50 3.38 3.49
N LEU A 99 4.81 3.36 3.71
CA LEU A 99 5.44 3.69 5.00
C LEU A 99 5.19 5.15 5.40
N ILE A 100 5.35 6.09 4.47
CA ILE A 100 5.08 7.52 4.72
C ILE A 100 3.63 7.72 5.16
N SER A 101 2.68 7.10 4.45
CA SER A 101 1.27 7.20 4.81
C SER A 101 0.97 6.57 6.18
N MET A 102 1.64 5.47 6.52
CA MET A 102 1.45 4.76 7.78
C MET A 102 1.95 5.58 8.97
N ALA A 103 3.14 6.18 8.87
CA ALA A 103 3.69 7.05 9.91
C ALA A 103 2.75 8.24 10.20
N TYR A 104 2.22 8.86 9.14
CA TYR A 104 1.26 9.95 9.29
C TYR A 104 -0.02 9.50 10.01
N TYR A 105 -0.60 8.37 9.60
CA TYR A 105 -1.81 7.82 10.23
C TYR A 105 -1.59 7.48 11.72
N LEU A 106 -0.43 6.89 12.05
CA LEU A 106 -0.09 6.56 13.42
C LEU A 106 0.00 7.81 14.30
N GLN A 107 0.63 8.87 13.81
CA GLN A 107 0.68 10.16 14.52
C GLN A 107 -0.73 10.72 14.80
N MET A 108 -1.64 10.62 13.83
CA MET A 108 -3.03 11.06 14.03
C MET A 108 -3.76 10.22 15.07
N ALA A 109 -3.58 8.90 15.04
CA ALA A 109 -4.19 8.01 16.02
C ALA A 109 -3.66 8.27 17.44
N ILE A 110 -2.36 8.50 17.60
CA ILE A 110 -1.76 8.86 18.90
C ILE A 110 -2.38 10.17 19.42
N LYS A 111 -2.50 11.20 18.57
CA LYS A 111 -3.17 12.46 18.94
C LYS A 111 -4.66 12.27 19.27
N ALA A 112 -5.35 11.37 18.57
CA ALA A 112 -6.75 11.05 18.83
C ALA A 112 -6.93 10.39 20.20
N GLY A 113 -6.09 9.40 20.54
CA GLY A 113 -6.12 8.69 21.83
C GLY A 113 -5.67 9.55 23.02
N ALA A 114 -4.77 10.50 22.81
CA ALA A 114 -4.39 11.46 23.85
C ALA A 114 -5.55 12.38 24.26
N ALA A 115 -6.42 12.74 23.30
CA ALA A 115 -7.56 13.61 23.53
C ALA A 115 -8.79 12.91 24.15
N THR A 116 -8.78 11.57 24.27
CA THR A 116 -9.87 10.80 24.92
C THR A 116 -9.66 10.63 26.43
N ARG A 117 -8.53 11.12 26.97
CA ARG A 117 -8.15 11.00 28.39
C ARG A 117 -8.41 12.28 29.22
N THR A 118 -9.08 13.28 28.64
CA THR A 118 -9.56 14.50 29.31
C THR A 118 -11.07 14.56 29.26
#